data_AF-A0A0Q6Q2V5-F1
#
_entry.id   AF-A0A0Q6Q2V5-F1
#
_cell.length_a   1.000
_cell.length_b   1.000
_cell.length_c   1.000
_cell.angle_alpha   90.00
_cell.angle_beta   90.00
_cell.angle_gamma   90.00
#
_symmetry.space_group_name_H-M   'P 1'
#
loop_
_entity.id
_entity.type
_entity.pdbx_description
1 polymer ?
#
loop_
_entity_poly.entity_id
_entity_poly.type
_entity_poly.pdbx_seq_one_letter_code
_entity_poly.pdbx_strand_id
1 'polypeptide(L)' 'MATVRIRYIANDVDALRKAGVHFRNDIVTGVGGKQILVEGPSGNPIELFEPTIPEARLARG' A
#
# COMPACT_ATOMS: atom_id res chain seq x y z
N MET A 1 9.72 -8.67 -1.22
CA MET A 1 8.56 -7.79 -1.00
C MET A 1 9.11 -6.40 -0.68
N ALA A 2 8.55 -5.35 -1.25
CA ALA A 2 8.92 -3.96 -0.97
C ALA A 2 7.71 -3.21 -0.39
N THR A 3 7.94 -2.23 0.48
CA THR A 3 6.87 -1.40 1.05
C THR A 3 7.07 0.06 0.65
N VAL A 4 6.02 0.67 0.11
CA VAL A 4 5.94 2.07 -0.26
C VAL A 4 4.93 2.74 0.65
N ARG A 5 5.38 3.77 1.36
CA ARG A 5 4.47 4.57 2.18
C ARG A 5 3.78 5.62 1.34
N ILE A 6 2.48 5.71 1.49
CA ILE A 6 1.63 6.66 0.80
C ILE A 6 0.82 7.48 1.79
N ARG A 7 0.31 8.62 1.32
CA ARG A 7 -0.45 9.55 2.17
C ARG A 7 -1.95 9.30 2.13
N TYR A 8 -2.47 8.83 1.00
CA TYR A 8 -3.91 8.65 0.77
C TYR A 8 -4.16 7.43 -0.12
N ILE A 9 -4.32 6.25 0.49
CA ILE A 9 -4.49 4.97 -0.20
C ILE A 9 -5.67 4.96 -1.14
N ALA A 10 -6.78 5.60 -0.79
CA ALA A 10 -7.96 5.66 -1.66
C ALA A 10 -7.65 6.35 -3.00
N ASN A 11 -6.93 7.47 -2.95
CA ASN A 11 -6.61 8.25 -4.15
C ASN A 11 -5.58 7.53 -5.02
N ASP A 12 -4.54 6.97 -4.40
CA ASP A 12 -3.47 6.26 -5.12
C ASP A 12 -3.99 4.95 -5.73
N VAL A 13 -4.85 4.20 -5.03
CA VAL A 13 -5.46 2.97 -5.55
C VAL A 13 -6.34 3.26 -6.77
N ASP A 14 -7.16 4.32 -6.75
CA ASP A 14 -7.98 4.68 -7.89
C ASP A 14 -7.15 5.06 -9.13
N ALA A 15 -6.04 5.77 -8.93
CA ALA A 15 -5.11 6.10 -10.01
C ALA A 15 -4.44 4.83 -10.58
N LEU A 16 -3.99 3.92 -9.72
CA LEU A 16 -3.32 2.68 -10.12
C LEU A 16 -4.28 1.70 -10.81
N ARG A 17 -5.55 1.62 -10.37
CA ARG A 17 -6.60 0.85 -11.05
C ARG A 17 -6.83 1.37 -12.46
N LYS A 18 -6.94 2.70 -12.63
CA LYS A 18 -7.07 3.33 -13.96
C LYS A 18 -5.86 3.08 -14.86
N ALA A 19 -4.67 2.91 -14.26
CA ALA A 19 -3.44 2.57 -14.97
C ALA A 19 -3.29 1.06 -15.28
N GLY A 20 -4.26 0.22 -14.89
CA GLY A 20 -4.22 -1.22 -15.17
C GLY A 20 -3.32 -2.03 -14.25
N VAL A 21 -2.92 -1.49 -13.10
CA VAL A 21 -2.10 -2.21 -12.11
C VAL A 21 -2.92 -3.34 -11.49
N HIS A 22 -2.32 -4.52 -11.39
CA HIS A 22 -2.95 -5.69 -10.76
C HIS A 22 -2.79 -5.65 -9.25
N PHE A 23 -3.90 -5.85 -8.54
CA PHE A 23 -3.97 -5.90 -7.08
C PHE A 23 -4.15 -7.34 -6.62
N ARG A 24 -3.45 -7.74 -5.56
CA ARG A 24 -3.51 -9.10 -5.01
C ARG A 24 -4.60 -9.26 -3.94
N ASN A 25 -5.08 -8.16 -3.40
CA ASN A 25 -6.13 -8.09 -2.40
C ASN A 25 -6.80 -6.71 -2.43
N ASP A 26 -7.89 -6.58 -1.68
CA ASP A 26 -8.50 -5.28 -1.37
C ASP A 26 -7.77 -4.57 -0.22
N ILE A 27 -8.15 -3.32 0.03
CA ILE A 27 -7.58 -2.52 1.12
C ILE A 27 -7.93 -3.18 2.46
N VAL A 28 -6.89 -3.50 3.23
CA VAL A 28 -7.00 -3.98 4.60
C VAL A 28 -6.79 -2.81 5.55
N THR A 29 -7.68 -2.66 6.54
CA THR A 29 -7.56 -1.65 7.60
C THR A 29 -7.22 -2.34 8.91
N GLY A 30 -6.19 -1.87 9.59
CA GLY A 30 -5.77 -2.34 10.91
C GLY A 30 -5.33 -1.19 11.82
N VAL A 31 -4.92 -1.53 13.04
CA VAL A 31 -4.55 -0.54 14.07
C VAL A 31 -3.43 0.41 13.59
N GLY A 32 -2.47 -0.10 12.82
CA GLY A 32 -1.35 0.68 12.31
C GLY A 32 -1.68 1.56 11.09
N GLY A 33 -2.81 1.33 10.42
CA GLY A 33 -3.19 2.03 9.21
C GLY A 33 -3.85 1.15 8.15
N LYS A 34 -3.77 1.60 6.90
CA LYS A 34 -4.36 0.91 5.75
C LYS A 34 -3.27 0.37 4.84
N GLN A 35 -3.49 -0.81 4.27
CA GLN A 35 -2.55 -1.42 3.34
C GLN A 35 -3.24 -2.14 2.18
N ILE A 36 -2.53 -2.27 1.07
CA ILE A 36 -2.93 -3.10 -0.08
C ILE A 36 -1.68 -3.62 -0.80
N LEU A 37 -1.76 -4.80 -1.40
CA LEU A 37 -0.67 -5.39 -2.19
C LEU A 37 -0.94 -5.23 -3.69
N VAL A 38 0.05 -4.71 -4.41
CA VAL A 38 0.08 -4.68 -5.87
C VAL A 38 1.13 -5.64 -6.41
N GLU A 39 0.90 -6.13 -7.62
CA GLU A 39 1.91 -6.87 -8.36
C GLU A 39 2.97 -5.92 -8.93
N GLY A 40 4.22 -6.12 -8.53
CA GLY A 40 5.35 -5.37 -9.07
C GLY A 40 5.82 -5.90 -10.43
N PRO A 41 6.65 -5.14 -11.17
CA PRO A 41 7.08 -5.49 -12.54
C PRO A 41 7.80 -6.84 -12.68
N SER A 42 8.42 -7.34 -11.61
CA SER A 42 9.09 -8.64 -11.57
C SER A 42 8.22 -9.76 -10.98
N GLY A 43 6.91 -9.54 -10.84
CA GLY A 43 6.00 -10.48 -10.16
C GLY A 43 6.14 -10.51 -8.64
N ASN A 44 6.97 -9.65 -8.04
CA ASN A 44 7.11 -9.52 -6.59
C ASN A 44 6.03 -8.59 -6.02
N PRO A 45 5.40 -8.91 -4.86
CA PRO A 45 4.47 -7.99 -4.21
C PRO A 45 5.14 -6.69 -3.78
N ILE A 46 4.44 -5.58 -4.01
CA ILE A 46 4.72 -4.27 -3.41
C ILE A 46 3.54 -3.93 -2.50
N GLU A 47 3.83 -3.63 -1.24
CA GLU A 47 2.87 -3.13 -0.27
C GLU A 47 2.77 -1.61 -0.38
N LEU A 48 1.55 -1.10 -0.53
CA LEU A 48 1.25 0.31 -0.35
C LEU A 48 0.66 0.48 1.05
N PHE A 49 1.32 1.28 1.89
CA PHE A 49 0.95 1.45 3.30
C PHE A 49 0.69 2.92 3.65
N GLU A 50 -0.51 3.20 4.17
CA GLU A 50 -0.91 4.48 4.75
C GLU A 50 -0.93 4.36 6.28
N PRO A 51 0.13 4.80 6.98
CA PRO A 51 0.17 4.74 8.44
C PRO A 51 -0.79 5.78 9.06
N THR A 52 -1.62 5.37 10.01
CA THR A 52 -2.55 6.26 10.73
C THR A 52 -2.07 6.64 12.13
N ILE A 53 -1.04 5.96 12.65
CA ILE A 53 -0.43 6.25 13.94
C ILE A 53 1.07 6.60 13.79
N PRO A 54 1.63 7.44 14.69
CA PRO A 54 3.04 7.82 14.63
C PRO A 54 4.01 6.62 14.64
N GLU A 55 3.72 5.60 15.43
CA GLU A 55 4.56 4.41 15.59
C GLU A 55 4.71 3.64 14.26
N ALA A 56 3.62 3.55 13.50
CA ALA A 56 3.61 2.94 12.16
C ALA A 56 4.39 3.77 11.13
N ARG A 57 4.57 5.08 11.36
CA ARG A 57 5.41 5.95 10.52
C ARG A 57 6.90 5.76 10.81
N LEU A 58 7.24 5.30 12.01
CA LEU A 58 8.61 5.16 12.53
C LEU A 58 9.25 3.79 12.26
N ALA A 59 8.55 2.83 11.65
CA ALA A 59 9.05 1.48 11.35
C ALA A 59 10.27 1.39 10.38
N ARG A 60 10.96 2.51 10.13
CA ARG A 60 12.31 2.50 9.58
C ARG A 60 13.31 2.45 10.73
N GLY A 61 13.47 1.26 11.29
CA GLY A 61 14.63 0.85 12.08
C GLY A 61 15.43 -0.17 11.29
#